data_AF-A0A380S1M9-F1
#
_entry.id   AF-A0A380S1M9-F1
#
_cell.length_a   1.000
_cell.length_b   1.000
_cell.length_c   1.000
_cell.angle_alpha   90.00
_cell.angle_beta   90.00
_cell.angle_gamma   90.00
#
_symmetry.space_group_name_H-M   'P 1'
#
loop_
_entity.id
_entity.type
_entity.pdbx_description
1 polymer ?
#
loop_
_entity_poly.entity_id
_entity_poly.type
_entity_poly.pdbx_seq_one_letter_code
_entity_poly.pdbx_strand_id
1 'polypeptide(L)'
;MNPYVQLAVERGQHLSVPEMLMNAGIVILVVFGVLFLMYILISISGKIIQGITKVGAKEEPAKAAPAAAAPAAPAAPEEVFSSGSLKLKNCDEKTAAMIMAIVADDSGIPLEELVFKSIKLVEKD
;
A
#
# COMPACT_ATOMS: atom_id res chain seq x y z
N MET A 1 14.52 -9.31 -37.33
CA MET A 1 14.71 -8.55 -36.08
C MET A 1 13.83 -7.30 -36.16
N ASN A 2 12.96 -7.05 -35.18
CA ASN A 2 11.95 -6.00 -35.25
C ASN A 2 12.58 -4.62 -34.92
N PRO A 3 12.48 -3.58 -35.78
CA PRO A 3 13.16 -2.28 -35.60
C PRO A 3 12.78 -1.53 -34.32
N TYR A 4 11.61 -1.81 -33.75
CA TYR A 4 11.16 -1.23 -32.47
C TYR A 4 12.02 -1.67 -31.28
N VAL A 5 12.62 -2.87 -31.34
CA VAL A 5 13.47 -3.39 -30.26
C VAL A 5 14.81 -2.67 -30.23
N GLN A 6 15.34 -2.25 -31.39
CA GLN A 6 16.60 -1.50 -31.48
C GLN A 6 16.46 -0.07 -30.92
N LEU A 7 15.31 0.57 -31.15
CA LEU A 7 15.01 1.90 -30.59
C LEU A 7 14.91 1.89 -29.06
N ALA A 8 14.35 0.83 -28.47
CA ALA A 8 14.31 0.69 -27.02
C ALA A 8 15.70 0.45 -26.41
N VAL A 9 16.57 -0.29 -27.12
CA VAL A 9 17.94 -0.58 -26.70
C VAL A 9 18.86 0.65 -26.88
N GLU A 10 18.74 1.42 -27.96
CA GLU A 10 19.49 2.67 -28.15
C GLU A 10 19.04 3.81 -27.23
N ARG A 11 17.75 3.85 -26.85
CA ARG A 11 17.23 4.79 -25.85
C ARG A 11 17.68 4.46 -24.43
N GLY A 12 18.36 3.35 -24.21
CA GLY A 12 19.25 3.15 -23.08
C GLY A 12 20.48 4.02 -23.24
N GLN A 13 20.29 5.35 -23.32
CA GLN A 13 21.37 6.32 -23.40
C GLN A 13 22.37 5.99 -22.31
N HIS A 14 23.59 5.68 -22.74
CA HIS A 14 24.77 5.56 -21.90
C HIS A 14 25.07 6.96 -21.36
N LEU A 15 24.29 7.41 -20.35
CA LEU A 15 24.74 8.50 -19.48
C LEU A 15 26.14 8.09 -19.05
N SER A 16 27.08 8.98 -19.28
CA SER A 16 28.45 8.72 -18.89
C SER A 16 28.46 8.35 -17.40
N VAL A 17 29.31 7.40 -17.00
CA VAL A 17 29.48 6.99 -15.60
C VAL A 17 29.47 8.19 -14.63
N PRO A 18 30.11 9.35 -14.92
CA PRO A 18 30.02 10.53 -14.07
C PRO A 18 28.61 11.14 -13.97
N GLU A 19 27.81 11.18 -15.05
CA GLU A 19 26.43 11.67 -15.00
C GLU A 19 25.51 10.76 -14.19
N MET A 20 25.69 9.44 -14.29
CA MET A 20 24.95 8.48 -13.46
C MET A 20 25.26 8.66 -11.97
N LEU A 21 26.53 8.90 -11.63
CA LEU A 21 26.97 9.14 -10.26
C LEU A 21 26.38 10.44 -9.69
N MET A 22 26.39 11.51 -10.49
CA MET A 22 25.78 12.80 -10.09
C MET A 22 24.26 12.66 -9.89
N ASN A 23 23.57 11.97 -10.80
CA ASN A 23 22.14 11.74 -10.67
C ASN A 23 21.79 10.88 -9.45
N ALA A 24 22.53 9.81 -9.20
CA ALA A 24 22.36 8.98 -8.02
C ALA A 24 22.54 9.78 -6.72
N GLY A 25 23.55 10.65 -6.67
CA GLY A 25 23.77 11.55 -5.54
C GLY A 25 22.59 12.50 -5.28
N ILE A 26 22.03 13.09 -6.34
CA ILE A 26 20.85 13.97 -6.24
C ILE A 26 19.64 13.20 -5.69
N VAL A 27 19.35 12.01 -6.23
CA VAL A 27 18.24 11.17 -5.78
C VAL A 27 18.38 10.81 -4.30
N ILE A 28 19.57 10.39 -3.88
CA ILE A 28 19.87 10.08 -2.48
C ILE A 28 19.59 11.30 -1.59
N LEU A 29 20.08 12.49 -1.99
CA LEU A 29 19.89 13.72 -1.23
C LEU A 29 18.41 14.09 -1.11
N VAL A 30 17.63 13.98 -2.20
CA VAL A 30 16.18 14.25 -2.19
C VAL A 30 15.45 13.29 -1.25
N VAL A 31 15.75 12.00 -1.28
CA VAL A 31 15.14 10.99 -0.39
C VAL A 31 15.45 11.31 1.07
N PHE A 32 16.71 11.59 1.39
CA PHE A 32 17.11 12.00 2.75
C PHE A 32 16.45 13.32 3.17
N GLY A 33 16.30 14.28 2.26
CA GLY A 33 15.63 15.55 2.54
C GLY A 33 14.16 15.35 2.93
N VAL A 34 13.43 14.50 2.20
CA VAL A 34 12.03 14.17 2.52
C VAL A 34 11.93 13.40 3.84
N LEU A 35 12.79 12.41 4.07
CA LEU A 35 12.84 11.66 5.33
C LEU A 35 13.13 12.58 6.53
N PHE A 36 14.08 13.50 6.37
CA PHE A 36 14.44 14.46 7.40
C PHE A 36 13.31 15.44 7.70
N LEU A 37 12.63 15.93 6.67
CA LEU A 37 11.45 16.78 6.83
C LEU A 37 10.35 16.05 7.61
N MET A 38 10.03 14.81 7.23
CA MET A 38 9.09 13.95 7.97
C MET A 38 9.53 13.76 9.44
N TYR A 39 10.81 13.47 9.68
CA TYR A 39 11.36 13.32 11.02
C TYR A 39 11.18 14.58 11.88
N ILE A 40 11.44 15.77 11.32
CA ILE A 40 11.26 17.04 12.02
C ILE A 40 9.80 17.23 12.41
N LEU A 41 8.85 17.00 11.49
CA LEU A 41 7.42 17.16 11.76
C LEU A 41 6.99 16.28 12.95
N ILE A 42 7.42 15.02 12.96
CA ILE A 42 7.14 14.06 14.03
C ILE A 42 7.83 14.48 15.34
N SER A 43 9.07 14.97 15.28
CA SER A 43 9.82 15.43 16.47
C SER A 43 9.17 16.64 17.13
N ILE A 44 8.64 17.58 16.33
CA ILE A 44 7.92 18.75 16.84
C ILE A 44 6.62 18.32 17.51
N SER A 45 5.82 17.46 16.87
CA SER A 45 4.61 16.91 17.49
C SER A 45 4.94 16.17 18.80
N GLY A 46 5.97 15.32 18.81
CA GLY A 46 6.42 14.62 20.02
C GLY A 46 6.80 15.56 21.17
N LYS A 47 7.53 16.65 20.88
CA LYS A 47 7.93 17.66 21.88
C LYS A 47 6.75 18.47 22.42
N ILE A 48 5.75 18.77 21.59
CA ILE A 48 4.53 19.47 22.02
C ILE A 48 3.72 18.60 22.99
N ILE A 49 3.52 17.31 22.67
CA ILE A 49 2.84 16.36 23.56
C ILE A 49 3.60 16.22 24.88
N GLN A 50 4.94 16.16 24.84
CA GLN A 50 5.78 16.06 26.03
C GLN A 50 5.78 17.35 26.89
N GLY A 51 5.61 18.52 26.27
CA GLY A 51 5.44 19.80 26.95
C GLY A 51 4.10 19.92 27.70
N ILE A 52 3.02 19.38 27.13
CA ILE A 52 1.67 19.42 27.73
C ILE A 52 1.54 18.37 28.85
N THR A 53 2.10 17.18 28.68
CA THR A 53 2.15 16.13 29.72
C THR A 53 3.05 16.47 30.91
N LYS A 54 3.92 17.49 30.81
CA LYS A 54 4.70 17.98 31.96
C LYS A 54 3.89 18.90 32.88
N VAL A 55 2.75 19.44 32.41
CA VAL A 55 1.85 20.31 33.20
C VAL A 55 0.63 19.54 33.74
N GLY A 56 0.22 18.44 33.09
CA GLY A 56 -0.84 17.55 33.56
C GLY A 56 -0.27 16.28 34.20
N ALA A 57 -0.52 16.12 35.49
CA ALA A 57 -0.20 14.99 36.35
C ALA A 57 -0.03 13.60 35.68
N LYS A 58 1.07 12.92 36.07
CA LYS A 58 1.06 11.59 36.71
C LYS A 58 -0.13 10.69 36.35
N GLU A 59 0.03 9.86 35.32
CA GLU A 59 -0.40 8.45 35.31
C GLU A 59 0.29 7.69 34.17
N GLU A 60 0.47 6.40 34.40
CA GLU A 60 1.60 5.57 33.99
C GLU A 60 1.21 4.62 32.82
N PRO A 61 1.99 3.55 32.55
CA PRO A 61 2.93 3.40 31.44
C PRO A 61 2.37 2.56 30.26
N ALA A 62 2.97 2.66 29.08
CA ALA A 62 2.87 1.57 28.11
C ALA A 62 4.12 1.48 27.22
N LYS A 63 5.04 0.62 27.71
CA LYS A 63 5.78 -0.38 26.94
C LYS A 63 6.81 0.14 25.93
N ALA A 64 8.05 0.13 26.42
CA ALA A 64 9.24 -0.04 25.60
C ALA A 64 9.08 -1.21 24.60
N ALA A 65 9.59 -0.97 23.38
CA ALA A 65 9.78 -1.94 22.32
C ALA A 65 10.57 -3.18 22.78
N PRO A 66 10.50 -4.27 22.00
CA PRO A 66 11.75 -4.79 21.48
C PRO A 66 11.79 -4.83 19.94
N ALA A 67 12.96 -4.50 19.42
CA ALA A 67 13.37 -4.61 18.04
C ALA A 67 13.32 -6.06 17.51
N ALA A 68 12.94 -6.22 16.24
CA ALA A 68 13.58 -7.08 15.24
C ALA A 68 12.71 -7.11 13.97
N ALA A 69 13.19 -6.54 12.87
CA ALA A 69 12.70 -6.87 11.54
C ALA A 69 13.89 -7.36 10.73
N ALA A 70 14.09 -8.69 10.74
CA ALA A 70 14.90 -9.38 9.76
C ALA A 70 14.27 -9.20 8.37
N PRO A 71 15.05 -9.11 7.28
CA PRO A 71 14.48 -9.14 5.93
C PRO A 71 13.87 -10.54 5.71
N ALA A 72 12.53 -10.58 5.71
CA ALA A 72 11.78 -11.78 5.39
C ALA A 72 12.04 -12.16 3.92
N ALA A 73 12.33 -13.44 3.72
CA ALA A 73 12.38 -14.08 2.41
C ALA A 73 11.06 -13.84 1.64
N PRO A 74 11.10 -13.78 0.30
CA PRO A 74 9.90 -13.58 -0.50
C PRO A 74 8.92 -14.74 -0.28
N ALA A 75 7.83 -14.44 0.42
CA ALA A 75 6.70 -15.33 0.57
C ALA A 75 6.05 -15.54 -0.80
N ALA A 76 5.66 -16.79 -1.06
CA ALA A 76 4.87 -17.21 -2.20
C ALA A 76 3.58 -16.36 -2.31
N PRO A 77 2.95 -16.28 -3.51
CA PRO A 77 1.79 -15.42 -3.73
C PRO A 77 0.69 -15.78 -2.72
N GLU A 78 0.48 -14.91 -1.75
CA GLU A 78 -0.69 -14.95 -0.90
C GLU A 78 -1.87 -14.66 -1.82
N GLU A 79 -2.75 -15.64 -2.01
CA GLU A 79 -4.02 -15.43 -2.69
C GLU A 79 -4.77 -14.36 -1.89
N VAL A 80 -4.79 -13.15 -2.44
CA VAL A 80 -5.30 -11.95 -1.78
C VAL A 80 -6.81 -12.06 -1.75
N PHE A 81 -7.33 -12.76 -0.74
CA PHE A 81 -8.76 -12.91 -0.56
C PHE A 81 -9.36 -11.55 -0.20
N SER A 82 -10.27 -11.05 -1.03
CA SER A 82 -11.03 -9.82 -0.79
C SER A 82 -11.85 -9.95 0.50
N SER A 83 -11.27 -9.54 1.63
CA SER A 83 -11.90 -9.52 2.96
C SER A 83 -12.83 -8.30 3.14
N GLY A 84 -13.61 -7.98 2.10
CA GLY A 84 -14.58 -6.89 2.14
C GLY A 84 -15.79 -7.23 3.02
N SER A 85 -16.30 -6.24 3.76
CA SER A 85 -17.58 -6.38 4.46
C SER A 85 -18.74 -6.27 3.47
N LEU A 86 -19.42 -7.40 3.20
CA LEU A 86 -20.56 -7.48 2.28
C LEU A 86 -21.88 -7.49 3.04
N LYS A 87 -22.83 -6.62 2.67
CA LYS A 87 -24.20 -6.65 3.23
C LYS A 87 -25.13 -7.49 2.37
N LEU A 88 -25.50 -8.68 2.87
CA LEU A 88 -26.52 -9.52 2.26
C LEU A 88 -27.90 -9.18 2.83
N LYS A 89 -28.88 -8.99 1.95
CA LYS A 89 -30.30 -8.88 2.35
C LYS A 89 -31.11 -9.95 1.63
N ASN A 90 -31.66 -10.89 2.42
CA ASN A 90 -32.47 -12.01 1.93
C ASN A 90 -31.78 -12.84 0.84
N CYS A 91 -30.45 -12.91 0.88
CA CYS A 91 -29.61 -13.66 -0.05
C CYS A 91 -28.59 -14.46 0.79
N ASP A 92 -28.40 -15.74 0.46
CA ASP A 92 -27.44 -16.59 1.14
C ASP A 92 -26.00 -16.34 0.66
N GLU A 93 -25.02 -16.72 1.48
CA GLU A 93 -23.60 -16.51 1.21
C GLU A 93 -23.11 -17.26 -0.04
N LYS A 94 -23.67 -18.44 -0.32
CA LYS A 94 -23.29 -19.25 -1.49
C LYS A 94 -23.78 -18.62 -2.78
N THR A 95 -25.02 -18.16 -2.80
CA THR A 95 -25.60 -17.41 -3.94
C THR A 95 -24.86 -16.09 -4.13
N ALA A 96 -24.51 -15.39 -3.04
CA ALA A 96 -23.68 -14.20 -3.10
C ALA A 96 -22.32 -14.45 -3.74
N ALA A 97 -21.60 -15.49 -3.31
CA ALA A 97 -20.31 -15.88 -3.88
C ALA A 97 -20.42 -16.20 -5.38
N MET A 98 -21.49 -16.89 -5.78
CA MET A 98 -21.75 -17.19 -7.19
C MET A 98 -21.99 -15.91 -8.01
N ILE A 99 -22.75 -14.95 -7.47
CA ILE A 99 -22.93 -13.63 -8.11
C ILE A 99 -21.60 -12.91 -8.26
N MET A 100 -20.73 -12.95 -7.23
CA MET A 100 -19.40 -12.31 -7.31
C MET A 100 -18.54 -12.91 -8.42
N ALA A 101 -18.53 -14.23 -8.56
CA ALA A 101 -17.76 -14.92 -9.58
C ALA A 101 -18.23 -14.56 -11.00
N ILE A 102 -19.55 -14.56 -11.23
CA ILE A 102 -20.12 -14.22 -12.55
C ILE A 102 -19.80 -12.77 -12.92
N VAL A 103 -20.01 -11.83 -11.99
CA VAL A 103 -19.78 -10.41 -12.27
C VAL A 103 -18.29 -10.09 -12.41
N ALA A 104 -17.40 -10.81 -11.72
CA ALA A 104 -15.95 -10.71 -11.95
C ALA A 104 -15.57 -11.15 -13.37
N ASP A 105 -16.13 -12.26 -13.83
CA ASP A 105 -15.90 -12.77 -15.20
C ASP A 105 -16.46 -11.81 -16.27
N ASP A 106 -17.71 -11.34 -16.10
CA ASP A 106 -18.35 -10.42 -17.03
C ASP A 106 -17.67 -9.04 -17.08
N SER A 107 -17.19 -8.54 -15.94
CA SER A 107 -16.54 -7.23 -15.86
C SER A 107 -15.05 -7.26 -16.26
N GLY A 108 -14.44 -8.45 -16.26
CA GLY A 108 -12.99 -8.60 -16.47
C GLY A 108 -12.13 -7.96 -15.37
N ILE A 109 -12.73 -7.57 -14.25
CA ILE A 109 -12.03 -7.01 -13.09
C ILE A 109 -11.67 -8.17 -12.17
N PRO A 110 -10.39 -8.36 -11.83
CA PRO A 110 -9.98 -9.44 -10.95
C PRO A 110 -10.64 -9.32 -9.57
N LEU A 111 -10.91 -10.45 -8.92
CA LEU A 111 -11.63 -10.51 -7.63
C LEU A 111 -10.93 -9.70 -6.52
N GLU A 112 -9.62 -9.47 -6.64
CA GLU A 112 -8.85 -8.66 -5.69
C GLU A 112 -9.25 -7.17 -5.70
N GLU A 113 -9.71 -6.65 -6.84
CA GLU A 113 -10.10 -5.24 -7.02
C GLU A 113 -11.63 -5.04 -7.00
N LEU A 114 -12.39 -6.12 -7.19
CA LEU A 114 -13.85 -6.07 -7.24
C LEU A 114 -14.47 -5.99 -5.84
N VAL A 115 -15.21 -4.91 -5.55
CA VAL A 115 -15.84 -4.67 -4.24
C VAL A 115 -17.36 -4.55 -4.33
N PHE A 116 -18.07 -5.55 -3.82
CA PHE A 116 -19.52 -5.51 -3.66
C PHE A 116 -19.93 -4.82 -2.35
N LYS A 117 -20.73 -3.74 -2.43
CA LYS A 117 -21.27 -3.06 -1.23
C LYS A 117 -22.46 -3.79 -0.61
N SER A 118 -23.37 -4.32 -1.43
CA SER A 118 -24.55 -5.05 -0.96
C SER A 118 -25.18 -5.89 -2.06
N ILE A 119 -25.71 -7.06 -1.71
CA ILE A 119 -26.53 -7.91 -2.59
C ILE A 119 -27.92 -8.05 -1.96
N LYS A 120 -28.97 -7.80 -2.74
CA LYS A 120 -30.36 -7.88 -2.30
C LYS A 120 -31.16 -8.73 -3.28
N LEU A 121 -31.96 -9.65 -2.77
CA LEU A 121 -33.01 -10.30 -3.55
C LEU A 121 -34.12 -9.28 -3.87
N VAL A 122 -34.51 -9.15 -5.14
CA VAL A 122 -35.67 -8.35 -5.55
C VAL A 122 -36.83 -9.32 -5.75
N GLU A 123 -37.84 -9.22 -4.89
CA GLU A 123 -39.11 -9.90 -5.09
C GLU A 123 -39.87 -9.12 -6.18
N LYS A 124 -40.36 -9.85 -7.18
CA LYS A 124 -41.16 -9.27 -8.25
C LYS A 124 -42.63 -9.44 -7.84
N ASP A 125 -43.28 -8.33 -7.51
CA ASP A 125 -44.73 -8.24 -7.32
C ASP A 125 -45.49 -8.70 -8.59
#